data_AF-A0A7U6KRB3-F1
#
_entry.id   AF-A0A7U6KRB3-F1
#
_cell.length_a   1.000
_cell.length_b   1.000
_cell.length_c   1.000
_cell.angle_alpha   90.00
_cell.angle_beta   90.00
_cell.angle_gamma   90.00
#
_symmetry.space_group_name_H-M   'P 1'
#
loop_
_entity.id
_entity.type
_entity.pdbx_description
1 polymer ?
#
loop_
_entity_poly.entity_id
_entity_poly.type
_entity_poly.pdbx_seq_one_letter_code
_entity_poly.pdbx_strand_id
1 'polypeptide(L)'
;MTDTMSRRIKFESLTPAQLKTVLGEYNNHMKYIQERLDIKIMQRQGDFCLSGDVTAVERGERIIYKMVDEAQNTKDISAEELHLIIQSSISRDEGYGRR
;
A
#
# COMPACT_ATOMS: atom_id res chain seq x y z
N MET A 1 20.99 -3.86 -12.41
CA MET A 1 20.73 -4.84 -11.33
C MET A 1 19.55 -4.29 -10.56
N THR A 2 18.36 -4.86 -10.72
CA THR A 2 17.20 -4.50 -9.88
C THR A 2 17.34 -5.27 -8.58
N ASP A 3 17.70 -4.56 -7.52
CA ASP A 3 17.80 -5.15 -6.19
C ASP A 3 16.39 -5.51 -5.74
N THR A 4 16.18 -6.78 -5.40
CA THR A 4 14.87 -7.29 -5.01
C THR A 4 14.84 -7.40 -3.50
N MET A 5 13.92 -6.71 -2.85
CA MET A 5 13.79 -6.74 -1.39
C MET A 5 12.44 -7.27 -0.94
N SER A 6 12.38 -7.66 0.33
CA SER A 6 11.14 -8.02 1.00
C SER A 6 10.96 -7.17 2.25
N ARG A 7 9.77 -6.57 2.39
CA ARG A 7 9.39 -5.75 3.55
C ARG A 7 8.18 -6.39 4.23
N ARG A 8 8.28 -6.65 5.52
CA ARG A 8 7.14 -7.08 6.34
C ARG A 8 6.67 -5.92 7.20
N ILE A 9 5.37 -5.65 7.15
CA ILE A 9 4.68 -4.63 7.93
C ILE A 9 3.66 -5.35 8.79
N LYS A 10 3.65 -5.07 10.09
CA LYS A 10 2.69 -5.64 11.03
C LYS A 10 1.93 -4.52 11.72
N PHE A 11 0.62 -4.55 11.61
CA PHE A 11 -0.27 -3.63 12.31
C PHE A 11 -0.96 -4.39 13.45
N GLU A 12 -0.57 -4.11 14.69
CA GLU A 12 -1.09 -4.81 15.88
C GLU A 12 -2.45 -4.28 16.35
N SER A 13 -2.84 -3.09 15.88
CA SER A 13 -4.06 -2.38 16.30
C SER A 13 -5.18 -2.36 15.24
N LEU A 14 -5.02 -3.04 14.11
CA LEU A 14 -6.04 -3.07 13.06
C LEU A 14 -7.22 -3.97 13.43
N THR A 15 -8.43 -3.42 13.40
CA THR A 15 -9.65 -4.22 13.52
C THR A 15 -9.99 -4.92 12.19
N PRO A 16 -10.74 -6.04 12.20
CA PRO A 16 -11.15 -6.71 10.97
C PRO A 16 -11.96 -5.82 10.02
N ALA A 17 -12.70 -4.85 10.54
CA ALA A 17 -13.41 -3.85 9.75
C ALA A 17 -12.43 -2.95 8.99
N GLN A 18 -11.43 -2.39 9.68
CA GLN A 18 -10.39 -1.56 9.06
C GLN A 18 -9.57 -2.35 8.04
N LEU A 19 -9.22 -3.60 8.33
CA LEU A 19 -8.56 -4.47 7.36
C LEU A 19 -9.39 -4.65 6.10
N LYS A 20 -10.69 -4.88 6.23
CA LYS A 20 -11.59 -4.98 5.08
C LYS A 20 -11.61 -3.68 4.27
N THR A 21 -11.62 -2.53 4.94
CA THR A 21 -11.54 -1.21 4.31
C THR A 21 -10.23 -1.01 3.54
N VAL A 22 -9.08 -1.38 4.13
CA VAL A 22 -7.76 -1.28 3.49
C VAL A 22 -7.65 -2.20 2.28
N LEU A 23 -8.10 -3.45 2.42
CA LEU A 23 -8.07 -4.44 1.34
C LEU A 23 -9.06 -4.09 0.21
N GLY A 24 -10.13 -3.38 0.53
CA GLY A 24 -11.24 -3.11 -0.37
C GLY A 24 -12.07 -4.36 -0.66
N GLU A 25 -13.13 -4.18 -1.44
CA GLU A 25 -13.95 -5.30 -1.89
C GLU A 25 -13.09 -6.31 -2.67
N TYR A 26 -13.11 -7.59 -2.24
CA TYR A 26 -12.38 -8.70 -2.86
C TYR A 26 -10.84 -8.51 -2.97
N ASN A 27 -10.23 -7.72 -2.08
CA ASN A 27 -8.81 -7.37 -2.14
C ASN A 27 -8.43 -6.57 -3.41
N ASN A 28 -9.38 -5.87 -4.02
CA ASN A 28 -9.12 -5.06 -5.22
C ASN A 28 -8.00 -4.05 -5.00
N HIS A 29 -7.92 -3.45 -3.82
CA HIS A 29 -6.87 -2.48 -3.51
C HIS A 29 -5.48 -3.12 -3.57
N MET A 30 -5.32 -4.30 -2.99
CA MET A 30 -4.05 -5.01 -3.00
C MET A 30 -3.66 -5.46 -4.40
N LYS A 31 -4.62 -5.95 -5.20
CA LYS A 31 -4.37 -6.30 -6.61
C LYS A 31 -3.90 -5.10 -7.41
N TYR A 32 -4.58 -3.98 -7.25
CA TYR A 32 -4.27 -2.75 -7.96
C TYR A 32 -2.88 -2.21 -7.62
N ILE A 33 -2.48 -2.21 -6.34
CA ILE A 33 -1.15 -1.80 -5.92
C ILE A 33 -0.08 -2.74 -6.49
N GLN A 34 -0.33 -4.06 -6.48
CA GLN A 34 0.58 -5.05 -7.07
C GLN A 34 0.79 -4.80 -8.57
N GLU A 35 -0.28 -4.59 -9.34
CA GLU A 35 -0.19 -4.31 -10.77
C GLU A 35 0.47 -2.96 -11.08
N ARG A 36 0.22 -1.94 -10.25
CA ARG A 36 0.79 -0.59 -10.45
C ARG A 36 2.28 -0.51 -10.16
N LEU A 37 2.76 -1.24 -9.15
CA LEU A 37 4.14 -1.20 -8.69
C LEU A 37 4.97 -2.38 -9.20
N ASP A 38 4.35 -3.37 -9.84
CA ASP A 38 4.98 -4.64 -10.22
C ASP A 38 5.62 -5.36 -9.01
N ILE A 39 4.87 -5.45 -7.92
CA ILE A 39 5.31 -6.12 -6.67
C ILE A 39 4.33 -7.19 -6.25
N LYS A 40 4.79 -8.10 -5.38
CA LYS A 40 3.96 -9.11 -4.74
C LYS A 40 3.58 -8.67 -3.34
N ILE A 41 2.29 -8.63 -3.04
CA ILE A 41 1.74 -8.29 -1.72
C ILE A 41 1.00 -9.50 -1.17
N MET A 42 1.48 -10.04 -0.06
CA MET A 42 0.79 -11.07 0.71
C MET A 42 0.24 -10.46 1.99
N GLN A 43 -1.07 -10.48 2.14
CA GLN A 43 -1.73 -10.05 3.37
C GLN A 43 -2.25 -11.27 4.15
N ARG A 44 -2.04 -11.24 5.47
CA ARG A 44 -2.56 -12.23 6.42
C ARG A 44 -2.91 -11.53 7.72
N GLN A 45 -4.20 -11.30 7.96
CA GLN A 45 -4.67 -10.54 9.14
C GLN A 45 -4.03 -9.14 9.19
N GLY A 46 -3.32 -8.78 10.25
CA GLY A 46 -2.60 -7.50 10.36
C GLY A 46 -1.21 -7.51 9.71
N ASP A 47 -0.76 -8.62 9.13
CA ASP A 47 0.56 -8.77 8.54
C ASP A 47 0.51 -8.58 7.02
N PHE A 48 1.30 -7.64 6.51
CA PHE A 48 1.49 -7.38 5.09
C PHE A 48 2.94 -7.65 4.72
N CYS A 49 3.18 -8.50 3.73
CA CYS A 49 4.50 -8.82 3.23
C CYS A 49 4.58 -8.39 1.77
N LEU A 50 5.48 -7.45 1.48
CA LEU A 50 5.73 -6.91 0.15
C LEU A 50 7.06 -7.47 -0.35
N SER A 51 7.13 -7.82 -1.62
CA SER A 51 8.36 -8.35 -2.23
C SER A 51 8.45 -7.95 -3.69
N GLY A 52 9.60 -7.45 -4.13
CA GLY A 52 9.79 -6.89 -5.46
C GLY A 52 10.98 -5.95 -5.49
N ASP A 53 11.03 -5.04 -6.46
CA ASP A 53 12.07 -4.02 -6.56
C ASP A 53 12.10 -3.14 -5.30
N VAL A 54 13.30 -2.77 -4.82
CA VAL A 54 13.48 -1.88 -3.66
C VAL A 54 12.59 -0.65 -3.75
N THR A 55 12.62 0.08 -4.86
CA THR A 55 11.85 1.32 -5.04
C THR A 55 10.35 1.06 -4.95
N ALA A 56 9.91 -0.04 -5.56
CA ALA A 56 8.50 -0.40 -5.62
C ALA A 56 7.96 -0.89 -4.28
N VAL A 57 8.76 -1.66 -3.53
CA VAL A 57 8.41 -2.14 -2.18
C VAL A 57 8.37 -0.99 -1.18
N GLU A 58 9.30 -0.03 -1.24
CA GLU A 58 9.24 1.19 -0.41
C GLU A 58 7.99 2.01 -0.68
N ARG A 59 7.61 2.16 -1.95
CA ARG A 59 6.38 2.85 -2.34
C ARG A 59 5.14 2.10 -1.86
N GLY A 60 5.11 0.78 -2.04
CA GLY A 60 3.99 -0.08 -1.60
C GLY A 60 3.77 -0.01 -0.09
N GLU A 61 4.84 0.01 0.70
CA GLU A 61 4.77 0.20 2.15
C GLU A 61 4.09 1.53 2.51
N ARG A 62 4.55 2.64 1.91
CA ARG A 62 3.98 3.97 2.18
C ARG A 62 2.50 4.05 1.85
N ILE A 63 2.08 3.43 0.74
CA ILE A 63 0.67 3.37 0.33
C ILE A 63 -0.13 2.61 1.38
N ILE A 64 0.32 1.42 1.82
CA ILE A 64 -0.39 0.62 2.82
C ILE A 64 -0.50 1.38 4.14
N TYR A 65 0.57 2.05 4.60
CA TYR A 65 0.51 2.87 5.82
C TYR A 65 -0.54 3.99 5.71
N LYS A 66 -0.58 4.71 4.60
CA LYS A 66 -1.61 5.74 4.36
C LYS A 66 -3.00 5.14 4.36
N MET A 67 -3.21 4.01 3.69
CA MET A 67 -4.51 3.35 3.66
C MET A 67 -4.93 2.90 5.07
N VAL A 68 -4.02 2.40 5.88
CA VAL A 68 -4.32 2.02 7.27
C VAL A 68 -4.69 3.25 8.10
N ASP A 69 -3.95 4.35 7.97
CA ASP A 69 -4.25 5.60 8.64
C ASP A 69 -5.63 6.15 8.22
N GLU A 70 -5.92 6.17 6.93
CA GLU A 70 -7.23 6.55 6.39
C GLU A 70 -8.33 5.61 6.88
N ALA A 71 -8.11 4.30 6.96
CA ALA A 71 -9.11 3.35 7.51
C ALA A 71 -9.31 3.52 9.03
N GLN A 72 -8.34 4.07 9.75
CA GLN A 72 -8.47 4.39 11.16
C GLN A 72 -9.20 5.72 11.39
N ASN A 73 -8.95 6.72 10.54
CA ASN A 73 -9.57 8.04 10.61
C ASN A 73 -10.95 8.09 9.95
N THR A 74 -11.16 7.35 8.87
CA THR A 74 -12.37 7.25 8.06
C THR A 74 -12.91 5.81 8.10
N LYS A 75 -14.23 5.64 8.05
CA LYS A 75 -14.81 4.28 8.08
C LYS A 75 -14.69 3.53 6.75
N ASP A 76 -14.43 4.23 5.64
CA ASP A 76 -14.45 3.66 4.30
C ASP A 76 -13.43 4.34 3.38
N ILE A 77 -12.68 3.54 2.62
CA ILE A 77 -11.76 3.99 1.58
C ILE A 77 -12.42 3.68 0.25
N SER A 78 -12.98 4.73 -0.35
CA SER A 78 -13.54 4.63 -1.69
C SER A 78 -12.43 4.47 -2.74
N ALA A 79 -12.78 3.94 -3.91
CA ALA A 79 -11.83 3.75 -5.01
C ALA A 79 -11.13 5.05 -5.44
N GLU A 80 -11.82 6.19 -5.33
CA GLU A 80 -11.27 7.51 -5.63
C GLU A 80 -10.17 7.92 -4.63
N GLU A 81 -10.40 7.74 -3.33
CA GLU A 81 -9.40 7.97 -2.28
C GLU A 81 -8.17 7.07 -2.47
N LEU A 82 -8.38 5.79 -2.76
CA LEU A 82 -7.27 4.90 -3.10
C LEU A 82 -6.47 5.43 -4.29
N HIS A 83 -7.15 5.87 -5.34
CA HIS A 83 -6.48 6.38 -6.52
C HIS A 83 -5.65 7.64 -6.19
N LEU A 84 -6.17 8.53 -5.35
CA LEU A 84 -5.45 9.71 -4.85
C LEU A 84 -4.26 9.33 -3.95
N ILE A 85 -4.39 8.33 -3.08
CA ILE A 85 -3.30 7.85 -2.21
C ILE A 85 -2.17 7.28 -3.06
N ILE A 86 -2.50 6.46 -4.06
CA ILE A 86 -1.51 5.87 -4.98
C ILE A 86 -0.89 6.96 -5.84
N GLN A 87 -1.70 7.83 -6.45
CA GLN A 87 -1.22 8.92 -7.28
C GLN A 87 -0.33 9.87 -6.49
N SER A 88 -0.73 10.30 -5.30
CA SER A 88 0.08 11.18 -4.45
C SER A 88 1.40 10.53 -4.03
N SER A 89 1.42 9.21 -3.84
CA SER A 89 2.64 8.47 -3.50
C SER A 89 3.60 8.34 -4.70
N ILE A 90 3.07 8.20 -5.92
CA ILE A 90 3.86 8.16 -7.15
C ILE A 90 4.36 9.57 -7.51
N SER A 91 3.49 10.57 -7.48
CA SER A 91 3.80 11.95 -7.85
C SER A 91 4.79 12.63 -6.90
N ARG A 92 4.84 12.26 -5.62
CA ARG A 92 5.83 12.81 -4.68
C ARG A 92 7.25 12.33 -4.96
N ASP A 93 7.41 11.18 -5.63
CA ASP A 93 8.72 10.61 -5.92
C ASP A 93 9.37 11.23 -7.18
N GLU A 94 8.58 11.80 -8.10
CA GLU A 94 9.08 12.64 -9.21
C GLU A 94 9.58 14.03 -8.76
N GLY A 95 9.53 14.33 -7.45
CA GLY A 95 9.92 15.62 -6.88
C GLY A 95 11.37 15.75 -6.42
N TYR A 96 12.17 14.67 -6.39
CA TYR A 96 13.55 14.73 -5.88
C TYR A 96 14.59 14.23 -6.89
N GLY A 97 14.57 14.86 -8.08
CA GLY A 97 15.58 14.69 -9.13
C GLY A 97 16.09 16.01 -9.72
N ARG A 98 15.90 17.14 -9.02
CA ARG A 98 16.60 18.39 -9.34
C ARG A 98 17.52 18.78 -8.21
N ARG A 99 18.77 18.32 -8.30
CA ARG A 99 19.97 19.09 -7.94
C ARG A 99 21.20 18.41 -8.51
#